data_AF-A1U8M5-F1
#
_entry.id   AF-A1U8M5-F1
#
_cell.length_a   1.000
_cell.length_b   1.000
_cell.length_c   1.000
_cell.angle_alpha   90.00
_cell.angle_beta   90.00
_cell.angle_gamma   90.00
#
_symmetry.space_group_name_H-M   'P 1'
#
loop_
_entity.id
_entity.type
_entity.pdbx_description
1 polymer ?
#
loop_
_entity_poly.entity_id
_entity_poly.type
_entity_poly.pdbx_seq_one_letter_code
_entity_poly.pdbx_strand_id
1 'polypeptide(L)'
;MQTNHYIVDDAGNFRFTSVGLEEQGPLLAKAGIDPKSIKSYEEYLQSRKAAGPYFLEYLREQTDRMLEGQPNTTEWQAVRSIAFGSDEEQKALIEKMKRKQQFRIV
;
A
#
# COMPACT_ATOMS: atom_id res chain seq x y z
N MET A 1 18.25 6.55 15.03
CA MET A 1 17.93 5.70 13.84
C MET A 1 17.09 6.50 12.86
N GLN A 2 17.45 6.55 11.58
CA GLN A 2 16.67 7.28 10.56
C GLN A 2 16.35 6.37 9.37
N THR A 3 15.10 6.42 8.92
CA THR A 3 14.62 5.76 7.71
C THR A 3 13.92 6.79 6.82
N ASN A 4 13.45 6.37 5.64
CA ASN A 4 12.61 7.22 4.79
C ASN A 4 11.27 7.56 5.45
N HIS A 5 10.79 6.75 6.39
CA HIS A 5 9.45 6.87 6.99
C HIS A 5 9.44 7.52 8.36
N TYR A 6 10.50 7.37 9.15
CA TYR A 6 10.55 7.89 10.50
C TYR A 6 11.97 8.16 10.99
N ILE A 7 12.04 8.96 12.04
CA ILE A 7 13.26 9.34 12.74
C ILE A 7 13.06 9.02 14.22
N VAL A 8 14.02 8.30 14.79
CA VAL A 8 14.18 8.11 16.24
C VAL A 8 15.47 8.80 16.63
N ASP A 9 15.37 9.84 17.45
CA ASP A 9 16.55 10.56 17.95
C ASP A 9 17.24 9.82 19.12
N ASP A 10 18.36 10.37 19.58
CA ASP A 10 19.17 9.76 20.63
C ASP A 10 18.50 9.79 22.02
N ALA A 11 17.46 10.61 22.19
CA ALA A 11 16.62 10.63 23.39
C ALA A 11 15.42 9.65 23.30
N GLY A 12 15.29 8.92 22.18
CA GLY A 12 14.20 7.98 21.93
C GLY A 12 12.92 8.61 21.39
N ASN A 13 12.93 9.92 21.06
CA ASN A 13 11.76 10.56 20.49
C ASN A 13 11.55 10.10 19.06
N PHE A 14 10.32 9.71 18.77
CA PHE A 14 9.87 9.29 17.46
C PHE A 14 9.12 10.42 16.76
N ARG A 15 9.41 10.57 15.47
CA ARG A 15 8.55 11.34 14.55
C ARG A 15 8.53 10.70 13.17
N PHE A 16 7.36 10.74 12.53
CA PHE A 16 7.28 10.42 11.11
C PHE A 16 7.95 11.50 10.26
N THR A 17 8.50 11.08 9.12
CA THR A 17 8.79 11.96 8.00
C THR A 17 7.49 12.27 7.25
N SER A 18 7.51 13.23 6.32
CA SER A 18 6.36 13.49 5.45
C SER A 18 5.95 12.24 4.65
N VAL A 19 6.93 11.50 4.12
CA VAL A 19 6.71 10.24 3.40
C VAL A 19 6.09 9.18 4.31
N GLY A 20 6.57 9.07 5.55
CA GLY A 20 5.98 8.14 6.53
C GLY A 20 4.54 8.47 6.87
N LEU A 21 4.20 9.75 7.01
CA LEU A 21 2.82 10.17 7.22
C LEU A 21 1.93 9.88 6.01
N GLU A 22 2.42 10.11 4.81
CA GLU A 22 1.68 9.84 3.57
C GLU A 22 1.39 8.35 3.40
N GLU A 23 2.41 7.50 3.58
CA GLU A 23 2.29 6.06 3.33
C GLU A 23 1.67 5.27 4.48
N GLN A 24 1.95 5.65 5.74
CA GLN A 24 1.49 4.87 6.92
C GLN A 24 0.34 5.54 7.64
N GLY A 25 0.16 6.86 7.47
CA GLY A 25 -0.90 7.61 8.12
C GLY A 25 -2.30 7.09 7.82
N PRO A 26 -2.67 6.78 6.56
CA PRO A 26 -4.01 6.27 6.25
C PRO A 26 -4.30 4.92 6.92
N LEU A 27 -3.31 4.02 6.99
CA LEU A 27 -3.46 2.74 7.68
C LEU A 27 -3.67 2.93 9.19
N LEU A 28 -2.89 3.81 9.82
CA LEU A 28 -3.03 4.13 11.25
C LEU A 28 -4.38 4.81 11.54
N ALA A 29 -4.82 5.72 10.68
CA ALA A 29 -6.11 6.40 10.82
C ALA A 29 -7.29 5.43 10.76
N LYS A 30 -7.21 4.34 9.97
CA LYS A 30 -8.22 3.26 9.98
C LYS A 30 -8.35 2.56 11.33
N ALA A 31 -7.26 2.48 12.08
CA ALA A 31 -7.26 1.98 13.45
C ALA A 31 -7.67 3.03 14.49
N GLY A 32 -8.07 4.24 14.06
CA GLY A 32 -8.40 5.35 14.95
C GLY A 32 -7.19 6.02 15.60
N ILE A 33 -5.98 5.80 15.05
CA ILE A 33 -4.73 6.29 15.63
C ILE A 33 -4.29 7.54 14.85
N ASP A 34 -4.06 8.65 15.56
CA ASP A 34 -3.41 9.83 14.99
C ASP A 34 -1.89 9.58 14.88
N PRO A 35 -1.30 9.51 13.69
CA PRO A 35 0.15 9.31 13.53
C PRO A 35 0.99 10.39 14.22
N LYS A 36 0.45 11.61 14.39
CA LYS A 36 1.16 12.73 15.04
C LYS A 36 1.16 12.63 16.56
N SER A 37 0.32 11.78 17.15
CA SER A 37 0.30 11.54 18.60
C SER A 37 1.38 10.55 19.04
N ILE A 38 1.99 9.80 18.11
CA ILE A 38 3.06 8.83 18.39
C ILE A 38 4.36 9.59 18.69
N LYS A 39 4.95 9.36 19.87
CA LYS A 39 6.15 10.04 20.37
C LYS A 39 7.31 9.09 20.68
N SER A 40 7.08 7.78 20.72
CA SER A 40 8.16 6.80 20.88
C SER A 40 8.14 5.70 19.81
N TYR A 41 9.28 5.04 19.63
CA TYR A 41 9.36 3.90 18.71
C TYR A 41 8.53 2.71 19.20
N GLU A 42 8.39 2.53 20.51
CA GLU A 42 7.53 1.50 21.09
C GLU A 42 6.06 1.75 20.76
N GLU A 43 5.58 2.98 20.95
CA GLU A 43 4.23 3.39 20.56
C GLU A 43 4.00 3.14 19.06
N TYR A 44 4.97 3.48 18.22
CA TYR A 44 4.90 3.19 16.79
C TYR A 44 4.67 1.70 16.49
N LEU A 45 5.41 0.81 17.15
CA LEU A 45 5.25 -0.64 16.95
C LEU A 45 3.87 -1.14 17.42
N GLN A 46 3.38 -0.63 18.56
CA GLN A 46 2.04 -0.99 19.06
C GLN A 46 0.95 -0.47 18.13
N SER A 47 1.06 0.77 17.65
CA SER A 47 0.13 1.35 16.69
C SER A 47 0.10 0.58 15.37
N ARG A 48 1.28 0.16 14.87
CA ARG A 48 1.36 -0.67 13.66
C ARG A 48 0.73 -2.04 13.85
N LYS A 49 0.91 -2.66 15.02
CA LYS A 49 0.26 -3.92 15.38
C LYS A 49 -1.26 -3.78 15.45
N ALA A 50 -1.74 -2.70 16.07
CA ALA A 50 -3.17 -2.39 16.17
C ALA A 50 -3.81 -2.10 14.80
N ALA A 51 -3.04 -1.53 13.86
CA ALA A 51 -3.51 -1.29 12.51
C ALA A 51 -3.45 -2.52 11.58
N GLY A 52 -2.75 -3.58 11.98
CA GLY A 52 -2.60 -4.81 11.20
C GLY A 52 -3.91 -5.40 10.65
N PRO A 53 -5.01 -5.50 11.43
CA PRO A 53 -6.30 -5.99 10.95
C PRO A 53 -6.88 -5.21 9.75
N TYR A 54 -6.54 -3.93 9.61
CA TYR A 54 -7.04 -3.06 8.55
C TYR A 54 -6.16 -3.07 7.29
N PHE A 55 -5.07 -3.84 7.29
CA PHE A 55 -4.07 -3.78 6.22
C PHE A 55 -4.63 -4.17 4.85
N LEU A 56 -5.45 -5.22 4.77
CA LEU A 56 -6.04 -5.66 3.50
C LEU A 56 -7.04 -4.64 2.94
N GLU A 57 -7.83 -4.02 3.80
CA GLU A 57 -8.77 -2.96 3.42
C GLU A 57 -8.00 -1.72 2.94
N TYR A 58 -6.98 -1.31 3.69
CA TYR A 58 -6.07 -0.23 3.31
C TYR A 58 -5.44 -0.48 1.93
N LEU A 59 -4.88 -1.67 1.69
CA LEU A 59 -4.29 -2.01 0.39
C LEU A 59 -5.30 -1.91 -0.76
N ARG A 60 -6.57 -2.24 -0.50
CA ARG A 60 -7.63 -2.17 -1.51
C ARG A 60 -7.90 -0.74 -1.90
N GLU A 61 -8.09 0.12 -0.91
CA GLU A 61 -8.33 1.53 -1.15
C GLU A 61 -7.13 2.23 -1.80
N GLN A 62 -5.89 1.88 -1.43
CA GLN A 62 -4.71 2.44 -2.10
C GLN A 62 -4.62 1.97 -3.55
N THR A 63 -4.90 0.69 -3.81
CA THR A 63 -4.96 0.17 -5.17
C THR A 63 -6.03 0.89 -5.98
N ASP A 64 -7.24 1.06 -5.43
CA ASP A 64 -8.33 1.74 -6.11
C ASP A 64 -7.99 3.22 -6.37
N ARG A 65 -7.37 3.93 -5.43
CA ARG A 65 -6.85 5.30 -5.62
C ARG A 65 -5.79 5.39 -6.72
N MET A 66 -4.83 4.46 -6.76
CA MET A 66 -3.81 4.43 -7.81
C MET A 66 -4.40 4.18 -9.20
N LEU A 67 -5.51 3.44 -9.25
CA LEU A 67 -6.22 3.12 -10.49
C LEU A 67 -7.24 4.20 -10.88
N GLU A 68 -7.54 5.15 -10.00
CA GLU A 68 -8.47 6.24 -10.30
C GLU A 68 -7.95 7.08 -11.48
N GLY A 69 -8.80 7.27 -12.49
CA GLY A 69 -8.45 7.98 -13.72
C GLY A 69 -7.55 7.19 -14.68
N GLN A 70 -7.08 5.99 -14.31
CA GLN A 70 -6.33 5.13 -15.23
C GLN A 70 -7.27 4.46 -16.24
N PRO A 71 -6.82 4.26 -17.50
CA PRO A 71 -7.63 3.58 -18.50
C PRO A 71 -7.86 2.12 -18.07
N ASN A 72 -9.10 1.64 -18.21
CA ASN A 72 -9.46 0.25 -17.88
C ASN A 72 -8.86 -0.74 -18.90
N THR A 73 -7.56 -0.96 -18.81
CA THR A 73 -6.75 -1.83 -19.68
C THR A 73 -6.44 -3.15 -19.00
N THR A 74 -6.02 -4.14 -19.78
CA THR A 74 -5.63 -5.47 -19.26
C THR A 74 -4.48 -5.37 -18.27
N GLU A 75 -3.59 -4.40 -18.50
CA GLU A 75 -2.42 -4.10 -17.69
C GLU A 75 -2.82 -3.56 -16.31
N TRP A 76 -3.77 -2.63 -16.26
CA TRP A 76 -4.29 -2.10 -15.00
C TRP A 76 -5.18 -3.11 -14.24
N GLN A 77 -5.92 -3.96 -14.98
CA GLN A 77 -6.62 -5.10 -14.40
C GLN A 77 -5.65 -6.11 -13.78
N ALA A 78 -4.49 -6.35 -14.40
CA ALA A 78 -3.46 -7.22 -13.86
C ALA A 78 -2.87 -6.66 -12.54
N VAL A 79 -2.58 -5.36 -12.48
CA VAL A 79 -2.11 -4.68 -11.24
C VAL A 79 -3.11 -4.87 -10.10
N ARG A 80 -4.41 -4.66 -10.34
CA ARG A 80 -5.46 -4.93 -9.35
C ARG A 80 -5.48 -6.40 -8.90
N SER A 81 -5.36 -7.31 -9.86
CA SER A 81 -5.47 -8.75 -9.60
C SER A 81 -4.32 -9.31 -8.76
N ILE A 82 -3.13 -8.69 -8.75
CA ILE A 82 -2.01 -9.10 -7.89
C ILE A 82 -2.39 -8.97 -6.41
N ALA A 83 -3.11 -7.90 -6.05
CA ALA A 83 -3.49 -7.64 -4.67
C ALA A 83 -4.82 -8.33 -4.29
N PHE A 84 -5.77 -8.47 -5.23
CA PHE A 84 -7.15 -8.89 -4.90
C PHE A 84 -7.80 -9.87 -5.88
N GLY A 85 -7.12 -10.29 -6.93
CA GLY A 85 -7.66 -11.22 -7.91
C GLY A 85 -7.51 -12.67 -7.46
N SER A 86 -8.35 -13.56 -8.00
CA SER A 86 -8.14 -15.00 -7.83
C SER A 86 -7.01 -15.52 -8.74
N ASP A 87 -6.47 -16.70 -8.43
CA ASP A 87 -5.47 -17.36 -9.27
C ASP A 87 -5.99 -17.56 -10.71
N GLU A 88 -7.28 -17.87 -10.87
CA GLU A 88 -7.92 -18.02 -12.19
C GLU A 88 -8.00 -16.68 -12.93
N GLU A 89 -8.36 -15.60 -12.24
CA GLU A 89 -8.39 -14.24 -12.81
C GLU A 89 -7.00 -13.83 -13.29
N GLN A 90 -5.98 -14.03 -12.45
CA GLN A 90 -4.58 -13.72 -12.79
C GLN A 90 -4.11 -14.53 -14.01
N LYS A 91 -4.37 -15.84 -14.06
CA LYS A 91 -4.02 -16.69 -15.21
C LYS A 91 -4.70 -16.20 -16.49
N ALA A 92 -5.98 -15.85 -16.43
CA ALA A 92 -6.71 -15.33 -17.59
C ALA A 92 -6.16 -13.99 -18.09
N LEU A 93 -5.76 -13.10 -17.18
CA LEU A 93 -5.15 -11.81 -17.52
C LEU A 93 -3.76 -11.99 -18.15
N ILE A 94 -2.93 -12.88 -17.62
CA ILE A 94 -1.62 -13.22 -18.18
C ILE A 94 -1.77 -13.76 -19.61
N GLU A 95 -2.71 -14.67 -19.86
CA GLU A 95 -2.95 -15.20 -21.20
C GLU A 95 -3.43 -14.12 -22.19
N LYS A 96 -4.29 -13.19 -21.75
CA LYS A 96 -4.71 -12.04 -22.57
C LYS A 96 -3.52 -11.14 -22.92
N MET A 97 -2.61 -10.89 -21.98
CA MET A 97 -1.41 -10.08 -22.21
C MET A 97 -0.45 -10.75 -23.20
N LYS A 98 -0.20 -12.07 -23.07
CA LYS A 98 0.62 -12.84 -24.01
C LYS A 98 0.08 -12.76 -25.44
N ARG A 99 -1.24 -12.92 -25.61
CA ARG A 99 -1.89 -12.78 -26.92
C ARG A 99 -1.70 -11.39 -27.51
N LYS A 100 -1.96 -10.33 -26.73
CA LYS A 100 -1.73 -8.93 -27.16
C LYS A 100 -0.28 -8.70 -27.62
N GLN A 101 0.69 -9.26 -26.91
CA GLN A 101 2.10 -9.11 -27.26
C GLN A 101 2.46 -9.84 -28.56
N GLN A 102 1.91 -11.03 -28.80
CA GLN A 102 2.07 -11.75 -30.06
C GLN A 102 1.53 -10.97 -31.27
N PHE A 103 0.40 -10.26 -31.13
CA PHE A 103 -0.15 -9.44 -32.21
C PHE A 103 0.60 -8.11 -32.47
N ARG A 104 1.47 -7.68 -31.55
CA ARG A 104 2.33 -6.49 -31.74
C ARG A 104 3.64 -6.80 -32.48
N ILE A 105 3.98 -8.07 -32.67
CA ILE A 105 5.14 -8.52 -33.45
C ILE A 105 4.67 -8.75 -34.90
N VAL A 106 4.38 -7.67 -35.63
CA VAL A 106 4.21 -7.64 -37.10
C VAL A 106 4.74 -6.32 -37.61
#